data_AF-A0A7C1JBI3-F1
#
_entry.id   AF-A0A7C1JBI3-F1
#
_cell.length_a   1.000
_cell.length_b   1.000
_cell.length_c   1.000
_cell.angle_alpha   90.00
_cell.angle_beta   90.00
_cell.angle_gamma   90.00
#
_symmetry.space_group_name_H-M   'P 1'
#
loop_
_entity.id
_entity.type
_entity.pdbx_description
1 polymer ?
#
loop_
_entity_poly.entity_id
_entity_poly.type
_entity_poly.pdbx_seq_one_letter_code
_entity_poly.pdbx_strand_id
1 'polypeptide(L)'
;MASTLNLRQQQGHVGHLQEQVRQALEHLYDFPYLQRHPLACELARLEGRPGESPGQCLRRVLVAAIEALNPGPGVPFRNPQARVYNAMLLRYIEGMTVIEAAHELGISRRQAHRDLQRGQEAVASMLLARREGRLSQAGDDTGLSSIEQEIARLEAQPRPVDVRTLLQGVLDLVQHVAERQGVQLRAELPP
;
A
#
# COMPACT_ATOMS: atom_id res chain seq x y z
N MET A 1 -13.92 18.10 -6.36
CA MET A 1 -14.14 17.45 -5.04
C MET A 1 -13.99 15.92 -5.04
N ALA A 2 -13.64 15.28 -6.17
CA ALA A 2 -13.31 13.85 -6.22
C ALA A 2 -11.93 13.49 -5.61
N SER A 3 -11.04 14.48 -5.46
CA SER A 3 -9.65 14.26 -5.01
C SER A 3 -9.51 13.93 -3.51
N THR A 4 -10.47 14.29 -2.65
CA THR A 4 -10.38 14.04 -1.20
C THR A 4 -10.89 12.67 -0.78
N LEU A 5 -11.77 12.03 -1.57
CA LEU A 5 -12.24 10.67 -1.30
C LEU A 5 -11.17 9.62 -1.66
N ASN A 6 -10.46 9.85 -2.78
CA ASN A 6 -9.39 8.99 -3.24
C ASN A 6 -8.22 8.96 -2.23
N LEU A 7 -7.92 10.11 -1.60
CA LEU A 7 -6.84 10.21 -0.61
C LEU A 7 -7.09 9.38 0.66
N ARG A 8 -8.34 9.33 1.17
CA ARG A 8 -8.68 8.50 2.34
C ARG A 8 -8.69 7.00 2.00
N GLN A 9 -9.16 6.65 0.80
CA GLN A 9 -9.12 5.26 0.34
C GLN A 9 -7.67 4.82 0.13
N GLN A 10 -6.82 5.61 -0.52
CA GLN A 10 -5.38 5.33 -0.67
C GLN A 10 -4.68 5.19 0.69
N GLN A 11 -5.00 6.01 1.69
CA GLN A 11 -4.43 5.88 3.05
C GLN A 11 -4.77 4.55 3.73
N GLY A 12 -5.98 4.01 3.53
CA GLY A 12 -6.37 2.70 4.07
C GLY A 12 -5.60 1.53 3.43
N HIS A 13 -5.38 1.59 2.10
CA HIS A 13 -4.63 0.57 1.37
C HIS A 13 -3.14 0.58 1.73
N VAL A 14 -2.54 1.76 1.88
CA VAL A 14 -1.14 1.89 2.29
C VAL A 14 -0.92 1.36 3.70
N GLY A 15 -1.84 1.61 4.64
CA GLY A 15 -1.74 1.08 6.01
C GLY A 15 -1.81 -0.45 6.08
N HIS A 16 -2.71 -1.09 5.32
CA HIS A 16 -2.77 -2.55 5.24
C HIS A 16 -1.52 -3.14 4.59
N LEU A 17 -1.05 -2.51 3.49
CA LEU A 17 0.16 -2.95 2.80
C LEU A 17 1.41 -2.78 3.67
N GLN A 18 1.49 -1.71 4.46
CA GLN A 18 2.56 -1.50 5.43
C GLN A 18 2.62 -2.65 6.45
N GLU A 19 1.48 -3.08 6.96
CA GLU A 19 1.43 -4.19 7.91
C GLU A 19 1.86 -5.51 7.25
N GLN A 20 1.44 -5.77 6.01
CA GLN A 20 1.91 -6.92 5.23
C GLN A 20 3.42 -6.87 4.97
N VAL A 21 3.96 -5.68 4.66
CA VAL A 21 5.41 -5.47 4.50
C VAL A 21 6.14 -5.75 5.81
N ARG A 22 5.64 -5.23 6.95
CA ARG A 22 6.21 -5.48 8.27
C ARG A 22 6.28 -6.98 8.56
N GLN A 23 5.17 -7.70 8.35
CA GLN A 23 5.09 -9.15 8.57
C GLN A 23 6.09 -9.93 7.71
N ALA A 24 6.19 -9.59 6.42
CA ALA A 24 7.15 -10.22 5.52
C ALA A 24 8.61 -9.90 5.90
N LEU A 25 8.91 -8.66 6.31
CA LEU A 25 10.24 -8.25 6.74
C LEU A 25 10.68 -8.95 8.04
N GLU A 26 9.77 -9.16 8.98
CA GLU A 26 10.05 -9.92 10.21
C GLU A 26 10.40 -11.39 9.94
N HIS A 27 9.95 -11.92 8.80
CA HIS A 27 10.17 -13.30 8.36
C HIS A 27 11.03 -13.36 7.10
N LEU A 28 11.90 -12.36 6.86
CA LEU A 28 12.63 -12.17 5.60
C LEU A 28 13.48 -13.39 5.18
N TYR A 29 13.87 -14.24 6.12
CA TYR A 29 14.66 -15.45 5.90
C TYR A 29 13.89 -16.76 6.11
N ASP A 30 12.61 -16.70 6.52
CA ASP A 30 11.72 -17.86 6.60
C ASP A 30 11.02 -18.05 5.25
N PHE A 31 11.71 -18.73 4.32
CA PHE A 31 11.18 -18.96 2.98
C PHE A 31 9.84 -19.72 2.96
N PRO A 32 9.59 -20.75 3.79
CA PRO A 32 8.28 -21.37 3.91
C PRO A 32 7.16 -20.40 4.33
N TYR A 33 7.44 -19.45 5.22
CA TYR A 33 6.51 -18.38 5.55
C TYR A 33 6.29 -17.43 4.36
N LEU A 34 7.37 -16.90 3.78
CA LEU A 34 7.30 -15.96 2.65
C LEU A 34 6.55 -16.54 1.45
N GLN A 35 6.75 -17.83 1.16
CA GLN A 35 6.08 -18.53 0.06
C GLN A 35 4.55 -18.53 0.17
N ARG A 36 4.02 -18.51 1.39
CA ARG A 36 2.58 -18.48 1.69
C ARG A 36 2.04 -17.06 1.92
N HIS A 37 2.92 -16.07 1.94
CA HIS A 37 2.54 -14.70 2.22
C HIS A 37 1.76 -14.10 1.04
N PRO A 38 0.68 -13.30 1.27
CA PRO A 38 -0.14 -12.74 0.19
C PRO A 38 0.67 -11.98 -0.87
N LEU A 39 1.66 -11.19 -0.43
CA LEU A 39 2.52 -10.42 -1.34
C LEU A 39 3.37 -11.28 -2.27
N ALA A 40 3.67 -12.54 -1.91
CA ALA A 40 4.55 -13.39 -2.70
C ALA A 40 3.90 -13.81 -4.02
N CYS A 41 2.65 -14.29 -3.97
CA CYS A 41 1.92 -14.69 -5.18
C CYS A 41 1.72 -13.51 -6.14
N GLU A 42 1.38 -12.34 -5.61
CA GLU A 42 1.15 -11.14 -6.40
C GLU A 42 2.43 -10.63 -7.06
N LEU A 43 3.54 -10.53 -6.30
CA LEU A 43 4.82 -10.09 -6.85
C LEU A 43 5.45 -11.10 -7.80
N ALA A 44 5.26 -12.41 -7.57
CA ALA A 44 5.75 -13.44 -8.49
C ALA A 44 5.07 -13.36 -9.87
N ARG A 45 3.78 -13.01 -9.92
CA ARG A 45 3.06 -12.79 -11.18
C ARG A 45 3.55 -11.56 -11.93
N LEU A 46 3.88 -10.50 -11.18
CA LEU A 46 4.34 -9.24 -11.78
C LEU A 46 5.80 -9.34 -12.22
N GLU A 47 6.70 -9.81 -11.35
CA GLU A 47 8.15 -9.64 -11.51
C GLU A 47 8.97 -10.91 -11.22
N GLY A 48 8.30 -12.08 -11.20
CA GLY A 48 8.95 -13.36 -10.98
C GLY A 48 9.94 -13.69 -12.08
N ARG A 49 11.06 -14.31 -11.70
CA ARG A 49 12.08 -14.79 -12.64
C ARG A 49 11.90 -16.29 -12.90
N PRO A 50 12.29 -16.80 -14.08
CA PRO A 50 12.27 -18.24 -14.35
C PRO A 50 13.03 -19.02 -13.28
N GLY A 51 12.39 -20.04 -12.69
CA GLY A 51 12.98 -20.88 -11.63
C GLY A 51 13.01 -20.25 -10.23
N GLU A 52 12.54 -19.02 -10.06
CA GLU A 52 12.45 -18.35 -8.75
C GLU A 52 11.13 -18.68 -8.06
N SER A 53 11.17 -19.13 -6.81
CA SER A 53 9.95 -19.35 -6.04
C SER A 53 9.29 -18.01 -5.64
N PRO A 54 7.96 -17.95 -5.47
CA PRO A 54 7.30 -16.75 -4.95
C PRO A 54 7.91 -16.17 -3.68
N GLY A 55 8.33 -17.01 -2.72
CA GLY A 55 9.03 -16.56 -1.52
C GLY A 55 10.39 -15.93 -1.80
N GLN A 56 11.17 -16.51 -2.73
CA GLN A 56 12.45 -15.94 -3.17
C GLN A 56 12.25 -14.59 -3.88
N CYS A 57 11.25 -14.50 -4.76
CA CYS A 57 10.87 -13.27 -5.43
C CYS A 57 10.49 -12.18 -4.42
N LEU A 58 9.66 -12.51 -3.42
CA LEU A 58 9.27 -11.57 -2.36
C LEU A 58 10.49 -11.06 -1.59
N ARG A 59 11.38 -11.96 -1.13
CA ARG A 59 12.61 -11.57 -0.44
C ARG A 59 13.46 -10.63 -1.30
N ARG A 60 13.70 -11.00 -2.56
CA ARG A 60 14.50 -10.19 -3.49
C ARG A 60 13.91 -8.78 -3.65
N VAL A 61 12.59 -8.71 -3.84
CA VAL A 61 11.90 -7.43 -4.03
C VAL A 61 11.96 -6.56 -2.78
N LEU A 62 11.78 -7.14 -1.58
CA LEU A 62 11.89 -6.42 -0.30
C LEU A 62 13.30 -5.91 -0.04
N VAL A 63 14.32 -6.74 -0.25
CA VAL A 63 15.73 -6.33 -0.11
C VAL A 63 16.06 -5.20 -1.09
N ALA A 64 15.66 -5.34 -2.36
CA ALA A 64 15.87 -4.29 -3.35
C ALA A 64 15.12 -2.98 -3.01
N ALA A 65 13.97 -3.07 -2.33
CA ALA A 65 13.24 -1.90 -1.87
C ALA A 65 13.95 -1.22 -0.69
N ILE A 66 14.51 -1.98 0.27
CA ILE A 66 15.33 -1.42 1.35
C ILE A 66 16.57 -0.73 0.78
N GLU A 67 17.29 -1.37 -0.15
CA GLU A 67 18.46 -0.79 -0.81
C GLU A 67 18.14 0.51 -1.53
N ALA A 68 16.96 0.62 -2.14
CA ALA A 68 16.52 1.85 -2.81
C ALA A 68 16.23 3.01 -1.84
N LEU A 69 16.11 2.77 -0.53
CA LEU A 69 16.03 3.83 0.48
C LEU A 69 17.40 4.47 0.77
N ASN A 70 18.49 3.86 0.31
CA ASN A 70 19.83 4.37 0.53
C ASN A 70 19.95 5.78 -0.09
N PRO A 71 20.24 6.82 0.71
CA PRO A 71 20.28 8.20 0.23
C PRO A 71 21.53 8.50 -0.63
N GLY A 72 22.42 7.53 -0.82
CA GLY A 72 23.60 7.64 -1.65
C GLY A 72 24.86 8.14 -0.90
N PRO A 73 26.00 8.20 -1.60
CA PRO A 73 27.26 8.61 -1.01
C PRO A 73 27.24 10.10 -0.61
N GLY A 74 27.94 10.43 0.47
CA GLY A 74 28.10 11.82 0.93
C GLY A 74 26.97 12.35 1.81
N VAL A 75 25.93 11.57 2.07
CA VAL A 75 24.87 11.94 3.03
C VAL A 75 25.34 11.66 4.46
N PRO A 76 25.33 12.65 5.37
CA PRO A 76 25.76 12.44 6.74
C PRO A 76 24.95 11.33 7.43
N PHE A 77 25.62 10.49 8.22
CA PHE A 77 25.00 9.39 8.95
C PHE A 77 23.78 9.81 9.82
N ARG A 78 23.82 11.02 10.39
CA ARG A 78 22.74 11.57 11.21
C ARG A 78 21.55 12.11 10.41
N ASN A 79 21.64 12.18 9.08
CA ASN A 79 20.54 12.58 8.22
C ASN A 79 19.33 11.64 8.46
N PRO A 80 18.11 12.17 8.60
CA PRO A 80 16.91 11.35 8.80
C PRO A 80 16.74 10.21 7.76
N GLN A 81 17.05 10.44 6.49
CA GLN A 81 16.93 9.42 5.44
C GLN A 81 17.98 8.31 5.60
N ALA A 82 19.23 8.69 5.86
CA ALA A 82 20.31 7.72 6.15
C ALA A 82 19.97 6.87 7.37
N ARG A 83 19.42 7.49 8.42
CA ARG A 83 19.03 6.78 9.64
C ARG A 83 17.88 5.80 9.42
N VAL A 84 16.87 6.15 8.62
CA VAL A 84 15.78 5.23 8.25
C VAL A 84 16.34 4.03 7.49
N TYR A 85 17.16 4.26 6.47
CA TYR A 85 17.81 3.19 5.73
C TYR A 85 18.65 2.28 6.63
N ASN A 86 19.55 2.85 7.45
CA ASN A 86 20.41 2.07 8.34
C ASN A 86 19.60 1.29 9.39
N ALA A 87 18.51 1.85 9.93
CA ALA A 87 17.63 1.12 10.84
C ALA A 87 16.99 -0.10 10.18
N MET A 88 16.53 0.03 8.93
CA MET A 88 15.96 -1.08 8.16
C MET A 88 17.01 -2.16 7.85
N LEU A 89 18.21 -1.75 7.44
CA LEU A 89 19.34 -2.63 7.16
C LEU A 89 19.72 -3.46 8.40
N LEU A 90 20.03 -2.79 9.51
CA LEU A 90 20.43 -3.44 10.77
C LEU A 90 19.34 -4.39 11.29
N ARG A 91 18.07 -3.96 11.27
CA ARG A 91 16.97 -4.75 11.81
C ARG A 91 16.65 -5.98 10.95
N TYR A 92 16.50 -5.80 9.64
CA TYR A 92 15.91 -6.83 8.79
C TYR A 92 16.92 -7.61 7.97
N ILE A 93 18.00 -6.97 7.51
CA ILE A 93 19.01 -7.63 6.69
C ILE A 93 20.07 -8.26 7.59
N GLU A 94 20.56 -7.52 8.59
CA GLU A 94 21.57 -8.00 9.54
C GLU A 94 20.98 -8.79 10.72
N GLY A 95 19.65 -8.76 10.90
CA GLY A 95 18.94 -9.59 11.87
C GLY A 95 19.04 -9.10 13.33
N MET A 96 19.51 -7.88 13.55
CA MET A 96 19.59 -7.30 14.90
C MET A 96 18.20 -7.09 15.51
N THR A 97 18.09 -7.11 16.82
CA THR A 97 16.92 -6.61 17.53
C THR A 97 16.81 -5.08 17.39
N VAL A 98 15.61 -4.52 17.66
CA VAL A 98 15.42 -3.06 17.65
C VAL A 98 16.31 -2.36 18.68
N ILE A 99 16.63 -3.04 19.78
CA ILE A 99 17.48 -2.50 20.85
C ILE A 99 18.94 -2.42 20.39
N GLU A 100 19.46 -3.48 19.79
CA GLU A 100 20.82 -3.52 19.22
C GLU A 100 20.97 -2.50 18.09
N ALA A 101 20.00 -2.45 17.17
CA ALA A 101 20.02 -1.45 16.10
C ALA A 101 19.97 -0.01 16.65
N ALA A 102 19.20 0.25 17.70
CA ALA A 102 19.16 1.58 18.34
C ALA A 102 20.50 1.94 18.98
N HIS A 103 21.16 0.97 19.63
CA HIS A 103 22.48 1.14 20.22
C HIS A 103 23.54 1.44 19.14
N GLU A 104 23.56 0.66 18.07
CA GLU A 104 24.49 0.83 16.94
C GLU A 104 24.32 2.20 16.27
N LEU A 105 23.07 2.66 16.12
CA LEU A 105 22.78 3.98 15.55
C LEU A 105 22.99 5.15 16.54
N GLY A 106 23.26 4.88 17.81
CA GLY A 106 23.39 5.90 18.86
C GLY A 106 22.10 6.68 19.13
N ILE A 107 20.94 6.03 19.06
CA ILE A 107 19.61 6.65 19.23
C ILE A 107 18.76 5.93 20.29
N SER A 108 17.68 6.58 20.73
CA SER A 108 16.72 5.94 21.63
C SER A 108 15.91 4.84 20.92
N ARG A 109 15.46 3.83 21.67
CA ARG A 109 14.54 2.78 21.15
C ARG A 109 13.31 3.36 20.48
N ARG A 110 12.71 4.40 21.06
CA ARG A 110 11.53 5.08 20.49
C ARG A 110 11.85 5.71 19.14
N GLN A 111 13.06 6.26 18.97
CA GLN A 111 13.49 6.80 17.69
C GLN A 111 13.70 5.68 16.66
N ALA A 112 14.35 4.58 17.05
CA ALA A 112 14.53 3.41 16.18
C ALA A 112 13.18 2.84 15.70
N HIS A 113 12.19 2.67 16.58
CA HIS A 113 10.85 2.25 16.19
C HIS A 113 10.20 3.22 15.19
N ARG A 114 10.32 4.54 15.40
CA ARG A 114 9.77 5.54 14.45
C ARG A 114 10.45 5.47 13.09
N ASP A 115 11.77 5.27 13.06
CA ASP A 115 12.50 5.19 11.79
C ASP A 115 12.21 3.88 11.06
N LEU A 116 12.06 2.74 11.77
CA LEU A 116 11.58 1.49 11.20
C LEU A 116 10.17 1.61 10.61
N GLN A 117 9.25 2.25 11.33
CA GLN A 117 7.89 2.47 10.84
C GLN A 117 7.87 3.28 9.54
N ARG A 118 8.67 4.36 9.47
CA ARG A 118 8.83 5.16 8.25
C ARG A 118 9.45 4.36 7.11
N GLY A 119 10.44 3.51 7.39
CA GLY A 119 11.05 2.64 6.38
C GLY A 119 10.05 1.62 5.82
N GLN A 120 9.24 1.00 6.68
CA GLN A 120 8.18 0.08 6.27
C GLN A 120 7.12 0.78 5.41
N GLU A 121 6.70 1.99 5.80
CA GLU A 121 5.76 2.81 5.04
C GLU A 121 6.33 3.16 3.65
N ALA A 122 7.60 3.59 3.59
CA ALA A 122 8.27 3.89 2.32
C ALA A 122 8.35 2.67 1.40
N VAL A 123 8.72 1.49 1.94
CA VAL A 123 8.73 0.24 1.18
C VAL A 123 7.32 -0.09 0.67
N ALA A 124 6.29 0.03 1.51
CA ALA A 124 4.91 -0.21 1.10
C ALA A 124 4.47 0.72 -0.03
N SER A 125 4.78 2.02 0.06
CA SER A 125 4.50 2.99 -1.01
C SER A 125 5.22 2.63 -2.31
N MET A 126 6.47 2.19 -2.25
CA MET A 126 7.21 1.74 -3.43
C MET A 126 6.58 0.51 -4.07
N LEU A 127 6.13 -0.47 -3.28
CA LEU A 127 5.45 -1.65 -3.80
C LEU A 127 4.11 -1.31 -4.43
N LEU A 128 3.35 -0.38 -3.85
CA LEU A 128 2.10 0.10 -4.42
C LEU A 128 2.34 0.78 -5.77
N ALA A 129 3.28 1.73 -5.84
CA ALA A 129 3.63 2.41 -7.07
C ALA A 129 4.11 1.45 -8.18
N ARG A 130 4.87 0.41 -7.82
CA ARG A 130 5.29 -0.64 -8.77
C ARG A 130 4.11 -1.43 -9.32
N ARG A 131 3.12 -1.76 -8.48
CA ARG A 131 1.89 -2.45 -8.92
C ARG A 131 1.11 -1.59 -9.91
N GLU A 132 0.88 -0.33 -9.55
CA GLU A 132 0.15 0.62 -10.40
C GLU A 132 0.86 0.82 -11.75
N GLY A 133 2.18 1.06 -11.74
CA GLY A 133 2.94 1.26 -12.98
C GLY A 133 2.99 0.04 -13.91
N ARG A 134 2.91 -1.18 -13.37
CA ARG A 134 2.85 -2.44 -14.13
C ARG A 134 1.45 -2.68 -14.73
N LEU A 135 0.39 -2.37 -13.97
CA LEU A 135 -0.99 -2.49 -14.45
C LEU A 135 -1.24 -1.53 -15.62
N SER A 136 -0.74 -0.30 -15.55
CA SER A 136 -0.84 0.66 -16.66
C SER A 136 -0.12 0.18 -17.92
N GLN A 137 1.07 -0.42 -17.81
CA GLN A 137 1.81 -0.94 -18.96
C GLN A 137 1.19 -2.21 -19.57
N ALA A 138 0.57 -3.07 -18.76
CA ALA A 138 -0.12 -4.27 -19.25
C ALA A 138 -1.44 -3.94 -19.99
N GLY A 139 -2.08 -2.81 -19.67
CA GLY A 139 -3.31 -2.35 -20.31
C GLY A 139 -3.14 -1.85 -21.75
N ASP A 140 -1.96 -1.35 -22.12
CA ASP A 140 -1.70 -0.79 -23.45
C ASP A 140 -1.60 -1.86 -24.56
N ASP A 141 -1.27 -3.12 -24.23
CA ASP A 141 -1.14 -4.23 -25.20
C ASP A 141 -2.43 -5.05 -25.41
N THR A 142 -3.45 -4.90 -24.54
CA THR A 142 -4.65 -5.79 -24.53
C THR A 142 -5.96 -5.04 -24.24
N GLY A 143 -6.12 -3.83 -24.80
CA GLY A 143 -7.07 -2.81 -24.35
C GLY A 143 -8.60 -3.09 -24.43
N LEU A 144 -9.07 -4.27 -24.86
CA LEU A 144 -10.51 -4.56 -24.93
C LEU A 144 -10.93 -5.82 -24.15
N SER A 145 -10.14 -6.90 -24.18
CA SER A 145 -10.45 -8.12 -23.41
C SER A 145 -10.17 -7.97 -21.91
N SER A 146 -9.25 -7.07 -21.54
CA SER A 146 -8.82 -6.89 -20.15
C SER A 146 -9.85 -6.17 -19.28
N ILE A 147 -10.66 -5.25 -19.83
CA ILE A 147 -11.67 -4.53 -19.03
C ILE A 147 -12.78 -5.49 -18.57
N GLU A 148 -13.22 -6.40 -19.43
CA GLU A 148 -14.21 -7.43 -19.08
C GLU A 148 -13.67 -8.42 -18.05
N GLN A 149 -12.38 -8.77 -18.13
CA GLN A 149 -11.71 -9.63 -17.15
C GLN A 149 -11.41 -8.90 -15.83
N GLU A 150 -11.20 -7.59 -15.85
CA GLU A 150 -11.02 -6.75 -14.65
C GLU A 150 -12.35 -6.59 -13.90
N ILE A 151 -13.45 -6.42 -14.63
CA ILE A 151 -14.82 -6.45 -14.07
C ILE A 151 -15.12 -7.82 -13.44
N ALA A 152 -14.66 -8.90 -14.05
CA ALA A 152 -14.83 -10.25 -13.50
C ALA A 152 -13.96 -10.55 -12.26
N ARG A 153 -12.85 -9.83 -12.07
CA ARG A 153 -11.96 -9.98 -10.89
C ARG A 153 -12.37 -9.15 -9.70
N LEU A 154 -13.10 -8.06 -9.91
CA LEU A 154 -13.78 -7.36 -8.84
C LEU A 154 -14.97 -8.21 -8.38
N GLU A 155 -14.81 -8.99 -7.32
CA GLU A 155 -15.95 -9.46 -6.51
C GLU A 155 -16.61 -8.26 -5.79
N ALA A 156 -17.05 -7.25 -6.54
CA ALA A 156 -18.11 -6.37 -6.09
C ALA A 156 -19.38 -7.19 -6.22
N GLN A 157 -19.81 -7.87 -5.15
CA GLN A 157 -21.17 -8.41 -5.05
C GLN A 157 -22.13 -7.27 -5.39
N PRO A 158 -22.73 -7.21 -6.59
CA PRO A 158 -23.63 -6.13 -6.94
C PRO A 158 -24.89 -6.41 -6.15
N ARG A 159 -25.03 -5.73 -5.00
CA ARG A 159 -26.28 -5.75 -4.26
C ARG A 159 -27.20 -4.78 -4.97
N PRO A 160 -28.42 -5.19 -5.34
CA PRO A 160 -29.41 -4.25 -5.83
C PRO A 160 -29.63 -3.21 -4.71
N VAL A 161 -29.12 -2.01 -4.92
CA VAL A 161 -29.39 -0.87 -4.06
C VAL A 161 -30.59 -0.18 -4.65
N ASP A 162 -31.64 -0.03 -3.85
CA ASP A 162 -32.77 0.79 -4.23
C ASP A 162 -32.36 2.26 -4.20
N VAL A 163 -32.00 2.75 -5.38
CA VAL A 163 -31.59 4.13 -5.63
C VAL A 163 -32.66 5.12 -5.18
N ARG A 164 -33.95 4.73 -5.21
CA ARG A 164 -35.07 5.53 -4.73
C ARG A 164 -35.00 5.73 -3.22
N THR A 165 -34.86 4.65 -2.45
CA THR A 165 -34.72 4.71 -0.99
C THR A 165 -33.47 5.51 -0.60
N LEU A 166 -32.35 5.31 -1.30
CA LEU A 166 -31.10 6.02 -1.01
C LEU A 166 -31.20 7.53 -1.28
N LEU A 167 -31.82 7.92 -2.41
CA LEU A 167 -32.03 9.34 -2.74
C LEU A 167 -33.07 9.99 -1.82
N GLN A 168 -34.12 9.29 -1.39
CA GLN A 168 -35.06 9.80 -0.40
C GLN A 168 -34.37 10.11 0.94
N GLY A 169 -33.54 9.19 1.45
CA GLY A 169 -32.80 9.44 2.69
C GLY A 169 -31.83 10.63 2.60
N VAL A 170 -31.24 10.87 1.43
CA VAL A 170 -30.39 12.05 1.19
C VAL A 170 -31.23 13.32 1.08
N LEU A 171 -32.37 13.27 0.38
CA LEU A 171 -33.27 14.42 0.26
C LEU A 171 -33.79 14.86 1.63
N ASP A 172 -34.20 13.93 2.50
CA ASP A 172 -34.62 14.23 3.87
C ASP A 172 -33.49 14.90 4.67
N LEU A 173 -32.26 14.41 4.53
CA LEU A 173 -31.09 14.95 5.22
C LEU A 173 -30.76 16.39 4.78
N VAL A 174 -30.87 16.65 3.48
CA VAL A 174 -30.49 17.93 2.88
C VAL A 174 -31.64 18.94 2.92
N GLN A 175 -32.89 18.49 3.10
CA GLN A 175 -34.06 19.36 3.21
C GLN A 175 -33.92 20.38 4.35
N HIS A 176 -33.39 19.96 5.50
CA HIS A 176 -33.17 20.86 6.63
C HIS A 176 -32.10 21.93 6.34
N VAL A 177 -31.15 21.64 5.46
CA VAL A 177 -30.13 22.60 5.00
C VAL A 177 -30.69 23.52 3.91
N ALA A 178 -31.53 22.98 3.04
CA ALA A 178 -32.18 23.70 1.95
C ALA A 178 -33.16 24.77 2.47
N GLU A 179 -33.93 24.45 3.52
CA GLU A 179 -34.83 25.38 4.21
C GLU A 179 -34.08 26.56 4.83
N ARG A 180 -32.91 26.32 5.44
CA ARG A 180 -32.09 27.39 6.04
C ARG A 180 -31.45 28.32 5.02
N GLN A 181 -31.29 27.88 3.78
CA GLN A 181 -30.72 28.69 2.70
C GLN A 181 -31.76 29.21 1.69
N GLY A 182 -33.06 28.91 1.91
CA GLY A 182 -34.14 29.37 1.04
C GLY A 182 -34.12 28.75 -0.37
N VAL A 183 -33.52 27.57 -0.52
CA VAL A 183 -33.41 26.87 -1.81
C VAL A 183 -34.38 25.69 -1.85
N GLN A 184 -35.09 25.50 -2.96
CA GLN A 184 -35.93 24.33 -3.19
C GLN A 184 -35.19 23.27 -4.00
N LEU A 185 -35.17 22.03 -3.50
CA LEU A 185 -34.58 20.89 -4.20
C LEU A 185 -35.67 20.09 -4.92
N ARG A 186 -35.48 19.88 -6.22
CA ARG A 186 -36.35 19.04 -7.05
C ARG A 186 -35.53 17.87 -7.61
N ALA A 187 -35.94 16.65 -7.31
CA ALA A 187 -35.35 15.44 -7.85
C ALA A 187 -36.34 14.79 -8.83
N GLU A 188 -35.90 14.56 -10.06
CA GLU A 188 -36.66 13.80 -11.06
C GLU A 188 -36.04 12.42 -11.20
N LEU A 189 -36.78 11.41 -10.77
CA LEU A 189 -36.39 10.01 -10.85
C LEU A 189 -37.13 9.35 -12.02
N PRO A 190 -36.42 8.63 -12.91
CA PRO A 190 -37.08 7.72 -13.86
C PRO A 190 -37.96 6.69 -13.12
N PRO A 191 -39.01 6.16 -13.75
CA PRO A 191 -39.86 5.13 -13.15
C PRO A 191 -39.05 3.88 -12.73
#